data_AF-A0A538EBL4-F1
#
_entry.id   AF-A0A538EBL4-F1
#
_cell.length_a   1.000
_cell.length_b   1.000
_cell.length_c   1.000
_cell.angle_alpha   90.00
_cell.angle_beta   90.00
_cell.angle_gamma   90.00
#
_symmetry.space_group_name_H-M   'P 1'
#
loop_
_entity.id
_entity.type
_entity.pdbx_description
1 polymer ?
#
loop_
_entity_poly.entity_id
_entity_poly.type
_entity_poly.pdbx_seq_one_letter_code
_entity_poly.pdbx_strand_id
1 'polypeptide(L)'
;MTDQPIEVTLLAAQLDTSMQFFTARLAGLTDAEYRWEPAPGAWNLRPRGEVRTAGHAGRGDWVCEYESPTPEPAPLRTIAWLLWHTGTACRLRAD
;
A
#
# COMPACT_ATOMS: atom_id res chain seq x y z
N MET A 1 -17.75 -10.73 -25.18
CA MET A 1 -16.80 -11.48 -24.32
C MET A 1 -15.54 -11.62 -25.14
N THR A 2 -14.50 -10.86 -24.81
CA THR A 2 -13.25 -10.84 -25.59
C THR A 2 -12.58 -12.20 -25.51
N ASP A 3 -12.23 -12.79 -26.65
CA ASP A 3 -11.54 -14.08 -26.73
C ASP A 3 -10.07 -13.88 -26.34
N GLN A 4 -9.81 -13.81 -25.03
CA GLN A 4 -8.45 -13.71 -24.50
C GLN A 4 -7.80 -15.10 -24.49
N PRO A 5 -6.48 -15.18 -24.71
CA PRO A 5 -5.75 -16.44 -24.54
C PRO A 5 -5.98 -17.08 -23.17
N ILE A 6 -5.91 -18.41 -23.09
CA ILE A 6 -6.24 -19.16 -21.87
C ILE A 6 -5.30 -18.79 -20.71
N GLU A 7 -4.03 -18.53 -20.98
CA GLU A 7 -3.03 -18.10 -20.00
C GLU A 7 -3.38 -16.74 -19.38
N VAL A 8 -3.89 -15.80 -20.19
CA VAL A 8 -4.35 -14.48 -19.71
C VAL A 8 -5.58 -14.66 -18.83
N THR A 9 -6.50 -15.54 -19.23
CA THR A 9 -7.70 -15.87 -18.46
C THR A 9 -7.36 -16.51 -17.11
N LEU A 10 -6.43 -17.46 -17.08
CA LEU A 10 -5.98 -18.13 -15.84
C LEU A 10 -5.27 -17.16 -14.91
N LEU A 11 -4.39 -16.30 -15.44
CA LEU A 11 -3.70 -15.29 -14.64
C LEU A 11 -4.68 -14.27 -14.05
N ALA A 12 -5.65 -13.82 -14.84
CA ALA A 12 -6.70 -12.93 -14.37
C ALA A 12 -7.52 -13.58 -13.23
N ALA A 13 -7.95 -14.84 -13.40
CA ALA A 13 -8.69 -15.57 -12.37
C ALA A 13 -7.88 -15.76 -11.07
N GLN A 14 -6.57 -16.00 -11.19
CA GLN A 14 -5.67 -16.10 -10.03
C GLN A 14 -5.53 -14.75 -9.31
N LEU A 15 -5.42 -13.65 -10.07
CA LEU A 15 -5.39 -12.31 -9.49
C LEU A 15 -6.71 -12.00 -8.78
N ASP A 16 -7.85 -12.31 -9.40
CA ASP A 16 -9.18 -12.13 -8.81
C ASP A 16 -9.31 -12.87 -7.47
N THR A 17 -8.87 -14.13 -7.42
CA THR A 17 -8.85 -14.94 -6.19
C THR A 17 -8.00 -14.28 -5.10
N SER A 18 -6.82 -13.77 -5.47
CA SER A 18 -5.92 -13.10 -4.54
C SER A 18 -6.55 -11.81 -3.98
N MET A 19 -7.23 -11.04 -4.85
CA MET A 19 -7.95 -9.82 -4.48
C MET A 19 -9.16 -10.11 -3.59
N GLN A 20 -9.87 -11.22 -3.80
CA GLN A 20 -10.96 -11.66 -2.93
C GLN A 20 -10.46 -11.96 -1.51
N PHE A 21 -9.37 -12.72 -1.36
CA PHE A 21 -8.80 -12.98 -0.04
C PHE A 21 -8.34 -11.70 0.65
N PHE A 22 -7.67 -10.83 -0.09
CA PHE A 22 -7.18 -9.56 0.42
C PHE A 22 -8.32 -8.67 0.94
N THR A 23 -9.33 -8.42 0.11
CA THR A 23 -10.48 -7.58 0.49
C THR A 23 -11.28 -8.19 1.66
N ALA A 24 -11.43 -9.51 1.69
CA ALA A 24 -12.07 -10.20 2.82
C ALA A 24 -11.33 -9.99 4.15
N ARG A 25 -9.99 -9.86 4.13
CA ARG A 25 -9.22 -9.61 5.37
C ARG A 25 -9.22 -8.16 5.83
N LEU A 26 -9.59 -7.23 4.94
CA LEU A 26 -9.75 -5.81 5.28
C LEU A 26 -11.19 -5.47 5.69
N ALA A 27 -12.12 -6.42 5.59
CA ALA A 27 -13.51 -6.20 5.95
C ALA A 27 -13.64 -5.76 7.42
N GLY A 28 -14.28 -4.61 7.65
CA GLY A 28 -14.48 -4.04 8.98
C GLY A 28 -13.31 -3.19 9.51
N LEU A 29 -12.19 -3.09 8.79
CA LEU A 29 -11.07 -2.23 9.18
C LEU A 29 -11.50 -0.77 9.15
N THR A 30 -11.38 -0.09 10.28
CA THR A 30 -11.74 1.33 10.41
C THR A 30 -10.59 2.24 9.97
N ASP A 31 -10.89 3.51 9.63
CA ASP A 31 -9.86 4.51 9.32
C ASP A 31 -8.91 4.79 10.49
N ALA A 32 -9.37 4.56 11.72
CA ALA A 32 -8.57 4.70 12.93
C ALA A 32 -7.54 3.57 13.02
N GLU A 33 -7.96 2.32 12.82
CA GLU A 33 -7.07 1.15 12.80
C GLU A 33 -6.15 1.18 11.57
N TYR A 34 -6.67 1.59 10.41
CA TYR A 34 -5.92 1.74 9.17
C TYR A 34 -4.71 2.68 9.36
N ARG A 35 -4.91 3.78 10.10
CA ARG A 35 -3.87 4.80 10.36
C ARG A 35 -3.19 4.67 11.72
N TRP A 36 -3.53 3.66 12.53
CA TRP A 36 -2.97 3.47 13.86
C TRP A 36 -1.45 3.24 13.80
N GLU A 37 -0.71 3.97 14.63
CA GLU A 37 0.74 3.87 14.73
C GLU A 37 1.12 2.79 15.76
N PRO A 38 1.80 1.70 15.36
CA PRO A 38 2.19 0.62 16.27
C PRO A 38 3.30 1.03 17.25
N ALA A 39 4.05 2.08 16.92
CA ALA A 39 5.04 2.71 17.78
C ALA A 39 5.17 4.20 17.40
N PRO A 40 5.62 5.06 18.32
CA PRO A 40 5.92 6.45 18.00
C PRO A 40 6.90 6.56 16.83
N GLY A 41 6.58 7.41 15.86
CA GLY A 41 7.43 7.61 14.68
C GLY A 41 7.29 6.52 13.62
N ALA A 42 6.30 5.62 13.72
CA ALA A 42 5.99 4.70 12.65
C ALA A 42 5.64 5.45 11.35
N TRP A 43 6.17 4.96 10.23
CA TRP A 43 5.84 5.49 8.91
C TRP A 43 4.38 5.23 8.57
N ASN A 44 3.70 6.28 8.11
CA ASN A 44 2.27 6.27 7.84
C ASN A 44 1.95 6.81 6.45
N LEU A 45 0.68 6.69 6.04
CA LEU A 45 0.09 7.44 4.95
C LEU A 45 -0.49 8.73 5.55
N ARG A 46 0.00 9.90 5.11
CA ARG A 46 -0.43 11.21 5.64
C ARG A 46 -0.86 12.17 4.54
N PRO A 47 -1.67 13.18 4.85
CA PRO A 47 -1.80 14.34 4.01
C PRO A 47 -0.41 14.94 3.76
N ARG A 48 -0.14 15.41 2.54
CA ARG A 48 1.16 15.95 2.14
C ARG A 48 1.66 17.08 3.05
N GLY A 49 0.77 17.89 3.59
CA GLY A 49 1.09 18.97 4.53
C GLY A 49 1.37 18.53 5.96
N GLU A 50 1.16 17.25 6.30
CA GLU A 50 1.31 16.69 7.65
C GLU A 50 2.41 15.64 7.76
N VAL A 51 3.16 15.43 6.68
CA VAL A 51 4.31 14.52 6.63
C VAL A 51 5.35 14.92 7.66
N ARG A 52 5.91 13.92 8.35
CA ARG A 52 6.93 14.10 9.38
C ARG A 52 8.33 13.75 8.89
N THR A 53 8.44 12.94 7.84
CA THR A 53 9.70 12.48 7.25
C THR A 53 10.23 13.45 6.20
N ALA A 54 11.56 13.49 6.01
CA ALA A 54 12.17 14.30 4.95
C ALA A 54 11.83 13.78 3.53
N GLY A 55 11.62 12.46 3.40
CA GLY A 55 11.15 11.83 2.17
C GLY A 55 9.67 11.43 2.25
N HIS A 56 9.00 11.35 1.11
CA HIS A 56 7.64 10.81 1.01
C HIS A 56 7.30 10.43 -0.45
N ALA A 57 6.49 9.41 -0.65
CA ALA A 57 6.12 8.91 -1.99
C ALA A 57 4.63 9.15 -2.29
N GLY A 58 4.33 9.49 -3.52
CA GLY A 58 2.96 9.74 -3.99
C GLY A 58 2.81 11.09 -4.68
N ARG A 59 1.91 11.17 -5.66
CA ARG A 59 1.67 12.38 -6.48
C ARG A 59 0.43 13.18 -6.04
N GLY A 60 -0.44 12.61 -5.23
CA GLY A 60 -1.69 13.26 -4.79
C GLY A 60 -1.58 13.99 -3.45
N ASP A 61 -2.73 14.29 -2.86
CA ASP A 61 -2.83 14.98 -1.55
C ASP A 61 -2.39 14.11 -0.39
N TRP A 62 -2.37 12.79 -0.58
CA TRP A 62 -1.86 11.82 0.39
C TRP A 62 -0.56 11.22 -0.10
N VAL A 63 0.39 11.09 0.81
CA VAL A 63 1.72 10.54 0.57
C VAL A 63 2.15 9.58 1.65
N CYS A 64 2.96 8.61 1.25
CA CYS A 64 3.49 7.56 2.10
C CYS A 64 4.86 8.01 2.65
N GLU A 65 5.01 8.04 3.97
CA GLU A 65 6.26 8.45 4.63
C GLU A 65 7.37 7.43 4.38
N TYR A 66 8.55 7.88 3.96
CA TYR A 66 9.74 7.03 3.88
C TYR A 66 10.99 7.91 3.85
N GLU A 67 12.16 7.32 4.07
CA GLU A 67 13.42 8.05 3.96
C GLU A 67 14.44 7.27 3.11
N SER A 68 15.37 7.99 2.48
CA SER A 68 16.47 7.42 1.71
C SER A 68 17.77 8.17 2.09
N PRO A 69 18.75 7.49 2.73
CA PRO A 69 18.73 6.09 3.13
C PRO A 69 17.67 5.78 4.21
N THR A 70 17.23 4.52 4.28
CA THR A 70 16.37 4.05 5.36
C THR A 70 17.11 4.17 6.70
N PRO A 71 16.49 4.75 7.76
CA PRO A 71 17.09 4.81 9.09
C PRO A 71 17.34 3.43 9.68
N GLU A 72 18.33 3.31 10.57
CA GLU A 72 18.60 2.10 11.34
C GLU A 72 18.40 2.38 12.84
N PRO A 73 17.45 1.71 13.52
CA PRO A 73 16.54 0.70 12.99
C PRO A 73 15.45 1.29 12.08
N ALA A 74 14.99 0.49 11.13
CA ALA A 74 13.89 0.89 10.26
C ALA A 74 12.62 1.14 11.09
N PRO A 75 11.94 2.29 10.91
CA PRO A 75 10.67 2.54 11.59
C PRO A 75 9.63 1.46 11.29
N LEU A 76 8.76 1.19 12.28
CA LEU A 76 7.57 0.38 12.03
C LEU A 76 6.65 1.09 11.04
N ARG A 77 5.70 0.34 10.47
CA ARG A 77 4.80 0.82 9.42
C ARG A 77 3.36 0.59 9.85
N THR A 78 2.48 1.54 9.52
CA THR A 78 1.05 1.36 9.73
C THR A 78 0.45 0.40 8.70
N ILE A 79 -0.78 -0.06 8.95
CA ILE A 79 -1.55 -0.85 7.98
C ILE A 79 -1.72 -0.04 6.69
N ALA A 80 -2.04 1.26 6.80
CA ALA A 80 -2.15 2.16 5.64
C ALA A 80 -0.88 2.20 4.79
N TRP A 81 0.28 2.32 5.42
CA TRP A 81 1.57 2.31 4.72
C TRP A 81 1.79 0.99 3.96
N LEU A 82 1.56 -0.14 4.62
CA LEU A 82 1.76 -1.48 4.03
C LEU A 82 0.83 -1.74 2.85
N LEU A 83 -0.43 -1.30 2.95
CA LEU A 83 -1.41 -1.46 1.88
C LEU A 83 -1.13 -0.54 0.69
N TRP A 84 -0.72 0.71 0.95
CA TRP A 84 -0.25 1.60 -0.10
C TRP A 84 0.99 1.04 -0.81
N HIS A 85 1.97 0.52 -0.07
CA HIS A 85 3.21 -0.02 -0.63
C HIS A 85 2.95 -1.25 -1.50
N THR A 86 2.12 -2.19 -1.01
CA THR A 86 1.72 -3.38 -1.77
C THR A 86 0.94 -2.99 -3.02
N GLY A 87 -0.03 -2.07 -2.90
CA GLY A 87 -0.87 -1.64 -4.02
C GLY A 87 -0.12 -0.82 -5.07
N THR A 88 0.83 0.03 -4.66
CA THR A 88 1.64 0.82 -5.60
C THR A 88 2.67 -0.02 -6.33
N ALA A 89 3.29 -1.01 -5.67
CA ALA A 89 4.14 -1.98 -6.34
C ALA A 89 3.39 -2.73 -7.46
N CYS A 90 2.08 -2.98 -7.30
CA CYS A 90 1.25 -3.58 -8.35
C CYS A 90 0.79 -2.60 -9.44
N ARG A 91 0.84 -1.28 -9.22
CA ARG A 91 0.46 -0.24 -10.20
C ARG A 91 1.63 0.34 -10.99
N LEU A 92 2.84 0.24 -10.47
CA LEU A 92 4.05 0.53 -11.22
C LEU A 92 4.27 -0.63 -12.18
N ARG A 93 3.76 -0.51 -13.41
CA ARG A 93 4.24 -1.40 -14.47
C ARG A 93 5.73 -1.15 -14.67
N ALA A 94 6.47 -2.22 -14.95
CA ALA A 94 7.90 -2.17 -15.18
C ALA A 94 8.25 -1.78 -16.64
N ASP A 95 7.27 -1.29 -17.42
CA ASP A 95 7.45 -0.79 -18.77
C ASP A 95 7.55 0.74 -18.83
#